data_AF-A0A4Z1ICM4-F1
#
_entry.id   AF-A0A4Z1ICM4-F1
#
_cell.length_a   1.000
_cell.length_b   1.000
_cell.length_c   1.000
_cell.angle_alpha   90.00
_cell.angle_beta   90.00
_cell.angle_gamma   90.00
#
_symmetry.space_group_name_H-M   'P 1'
#
loop_
_entity.id
_entity.type
_entity.pdbx_description
1 polymer ?
#
loop_
_entity_poly.entity_id
_entity_poly.type
_entity_poly.pdbx_seq_one_letter_code
_entity_poly.pdbx_strand_id
1 'polypeptide(L)'
;MTVLHEGGQMVPAEQRIVVEPDVDGDSSFANHKVIVPEVATRIHNGKTRNIPLEVLWTRKSAEYTPLASHISTIKRDHTWQVNTLLINVKASKAGISKAKSNKPLDKSNRGSSVWAQPVTIVQGDAVGKAWMGANSGHSTKSKVVSCPSPIYAEVMDEFGLTGVANYSVLISPWWISLLMHDFDDWRQDHLAILDYNFFLEYNLDQATGAQFLSLLGKDMAAIWDMPELSDELQICRSHMLCSMAFFDLKRRHESDFLNQDTDGRTVCIHKDRDIWRDFKALDSAGYSHYLSYALGAPGRDDMMLAGLVNDWIDLGPDLRYQQCNQSVFVLTRGSLKMHDLTQCYERTVWMLNASFDSEERRVGCNGIVGTCVWQLGNHRHDLWRYYSLAYDNCSVAQQLDLYEIANLADCYASDFTPRTLSDAKVISIPRQDYSCHVRVDNVEHKGSIMLHTTVCNAVKSELIPASVINYQIILPLLLRTGQIDEAAFLSYMDHHYCNHVADIMRSGHADGFSHAYAPAIAALVMEGWWPGIYFAIGIGSLIKAQPDRIANDRPH
;
A
#
# COMPACT_ATOMS: atom_id res chain seq x y z
N MET A 1 -47.10 -11.81 -4.78
CA MET A 1 -46.93 -12.30 -6.16
C MET A 1 -46.44 -13.73 -6.04
N THR A 2 -47.28 -14.68 -6.44
CA THR A 2 -47.08 -16.11 -6.21
C THR A 2 -46.78 -16.76 -7.55
N VAL A 3 -45.68 -17.50 -7.65
CA VAL A 3 -45.46 -18.46 -8.72
C VAL A 3 -45.21 -19.82 -8.08
N LEU A 4 -46.10 -20.75 -8.42
CA LEU A 4 -46.02 -22.18 -8.13
C LEU A 4 -45.10 -22.85 -9.15
N HIS A 5 -44.29 -23.81 -8.73
CA HIS A 5 -43.85 -24.90 -9.61
C HIS A 5 -44.08 -26.25 -8.95
N GLU A 6 -44.40 -27.20 -9.82
CA GLU A 6 -45.03 -28.49 -9.62
C GLU A 6 -44.14 -29.52 -8.92
N GLY A 7 -44.73 -30.23 -7.95
CA GLY A 7 -44.07 -31.29 -7.20
C GLY A 7 -44.44 -31.21 -5.72
N GLY A 8 -45.72 -31.41 -5.42
CA GLY A 8 -46.25 -31.33 -4.06
C GLY A 8 -45.58 -32.31 -3.10
N GLN A 9 -44.65 -31.81 -2.29
CA GLN A 9 -44.26 -32.40 -1.01
C GLN A 9 -43.82 -31.30 -0.05
N MET A 10 -44.54 -31.17 1.07
CA MET A 10 -44.08 -30.43 2.25
C MET A 10 -43.05 -31.27 2.99
N VAL A 11 -41.86 -30.73 3.25
CA VAL A 11 -40.88 -31.29 4.20
C VAL A 11 -40.42 -30.16 5.14
N PRO A 12 -40.40 -30.37 6.47
CA PRO A 12 -39.94 -29.37 7.44
C PRO A 12 -38.43 -29.08 7.30
N ALA A 13 -38.07 -27.80 7.39
CA ALA A 13 -36.69 -27.33 7.36
C ALA A 13 -35.99 -27.54 8.71
N GLU A 14 -35.51 -28.75 8.98
CA GLU A 14 -34.44 -29.00 9.96
C GLU A 14 -33.63 -30.24 9.55
N GLN A 15 -32.64 -30.09 8.68
CA GLN A 15 -31.51 -31.03 8.65
C GLN A 15 -30.19 -30.26 8.46
N ARG A 16 -29.47 -30.14 9.58
CA ARG A 16 -28.04 -29.87 9.62
C ARG A 16 -27.32 -30.90 8.74
N ILE A 17 -26.57 -30.42 7.76
CA ILE A 17 -25.57 -31.23 7.08
C ILE A 17 -24.47 -31.51 8.11
N VAL A 18 -24.41 -32.75 8.58
CA VAL A 18 -23.26 -33.32 9.27
C VAL A 18 -22.28 -33.75 8.19
N VAL A 19 -21.13 -33.09 8.12
CA VAL A 19 -19.98 -33.56 7.35
C VAL A 19 -19.05 -34.27 8.33
N GLU A 20 -18.98 -35.60 8.26
CA GLU A 20 -17.89 -36.37 8.86
C GLU A 20 -16.64 -36.24 7.97
N PRO A 21 -15.42 -36.12 8.55
CA PRO A 21 -14.19 -35.97 7.78
C PRO A 21 -13.58 -37.34 7.48
N ASP A 22 -13.50 -37.70 6.20
CA ASP A 22 -12.50 -38.67 5.74
C ASP A 22 -11.21 -37.93 5.42
N VAL A 23 -10.15 -38.34 6.12
CA VAL A 23 -8.82 -37.77 6.13
C VAL A 23 -7.96 -38.61 5.20
N ASP A 24 -7.50 -38.00 4.10
CA ASP A 24 -6.21 -38.33 3.48
C ASP A 24 -5.75 -37.15 2.61
N GLY A 25 -4.54 -36.66 2.86
CA GLY A 25 -3.86 -35.68 2.01
C GLY A 25 -3.35 -34.44 2.73
N ASP A 26 -2.07 -34.47 3.10
CA ASP A 26 -1.21 -33.38 3.56
C ASP A 26 -1.67 -31.96 3.16
N SER A 27 -2.29 -31.23 4.10
CA SER A 27 -2.33 -29.76 4.05
C SER A 27 -1.89 -29.19 5.40
N SER A 28 -0.82 -28.39 5.36
CA SER A 28 -0.04 -27.95 6.53
C SER A 28 -0.68 -26.80 7.32
N PHE A 29 -2.01 -26.68 7.36
CA PHE A 29 -2.68 -25.56 8.05
C PHE A 29 -3.48 -25.97 9.30
N ALA A 30 -3.66 -27.26 9.57
CA ALA A 30 -4.55 -27.75 10.63
C ALA A 30 -3.97 -27.78 12.07
N ASN A 31 -2.74 -27.32 12.32
CA ASN A 31 -2.12 -27.36 13.66
C ASN A 31 -2.00 -26.00 14.38
N HIS A 32 -2.66 -24.94 13.90
CA HIS A 32 -2.65 -23.64 14.58
C HIS A 32 -3.73 -23.60 15.67
N LYS A 33 -3.44 -24.21 16.83
CA LYS A 33 -4.03 -23.77 18.10
C LYS A 33 -3.67 -22.29 18.29
N VAL A 34 -4.68 -21.45 18.09
CA VAL A 34 -4.91 -20.11 18.68
C VAL A 34 -3.70 -19.50 19.37
N ILE A 35 -3.22 -18.41 18.75
CA ILE A 35 -2.37 -17.31 19.22
C ILE A 35 -1.81 -17.43 20.65
N VAL A 36 -0.48 -17.28 20.67
CA VAL A 36 0.49 -17.66 21.68
C VAL A 36 0.44 -16.77 22.93
N PRO A 37 0.69 -17.30 24.15
CA PRO A 37 1.01 -16.53 25.37
C PRO A 37 2.26 -15.63 25.28
N GLU A 38 2.69 -15.28 24.07
CA GLU A 38 4.05 -14.91 23.64
C GLU A 38 4.00 -13.73 22.65
N VAL A 39 2.96 -12.88 22.69
CA VAL A 39 3.27 -11.43 22.65
C VAL A 39 4.09 -11.07 23.90
N ALA A 40 3.97 -11.89 24.96
CA ALA A 40 4.20 -11.55 26.37
C ALA A 40 5.65 -11.45 26.84
N THR A 41 6.62 -11.73 25.98
CA THR A 41 8.04 -11.38 26.23
C THR A 41 8.43 -10.13 25.41
N ARG A 42 7.41 -9.42 24.87
CA ARG A 42 7.43 -8.07 24.26
C ARG A 42 8.83 -7.49 24.20
N ILE A 43 9.38 -7.19 23.02
CA ILE A 43 10.24 -6.00 22.92
C ILE A 43 11.63 -6.17 23.63
N HIS A 44 11.97 -7.32 24.21
CA HIS A 44 13.07 -7.48 25.20
C HIS A 44 14.51 -7.39 24.65
N ASN A 45 14.98 -6.22 24.22
CA ASN A 45 16.34 -5.65 24.43
C ASN A 45 16.89 -4.94 23.18
N GLY A 46 16.77 -3.61 23.10
CA GLY A 46 17.47 -2.82 22.07
C GLY A 46 17.47 -1.31 22.34
N LYS A 47 18.62 -0.65 22.11
CA LYS A 47 18.94 0.73 22.55
C LYS A 47 18.25 1.84 21.74
N THR A 48 18.18 3.00 22.41
CA THR A 48 17.34 4.19 22.24
C THR A 48 17.63 5.13 21.05
N ARG A 49 16.56 5.59 20.40
CA ARG A 49 16.40 6.97 19.91
C ARG A 49 15.00 7.49 20.25
N ASN A 50 14.93 8.74 20.71
CA ASN A 50 13.68 9.37 21.14
C ASN A 50 12.77 9.68 19.94
N ILE A 51 11.61 9.03 19.87
CA ILE A 51 10.53 9.42 18.98
C ILE A 51 9.84 10.66 19.60
N PRO A 52 9.70 11.79 18.88
CA PRO A 52 9.03 12.99 19.39
C PRO A 52 7.60 12.73 19.86
N LEU A 53 7.22 13.39 20.95
CA LEU A 53 5.92 13.37 21.63
C LEU A 53 4.72 13.85 20.78
N GLU A 54 4.92 14.15 19.50
CA GLU A 54 3.91 14.74 18.60
C GLU A 54 2.94 13.69 18.01
N VAL A 55 3.16 12.40 18.30
CA VAL A 55 2.22 11.29 18.01
C VAL A 55 0.92 11.38 18.86
N LEU A 56 0.80 12.35 19.75
CA LEU A 56 -0.39 12.63 20.58
C LEU A 56 -1.69 12.90 19.79
N TRP A 57 -1.65 13.02 18.46
CA TRP A 57 -2.73 13.64 17.66
C TRP A 57 -3.67 12.66 16.95
N THR A 58 -3.40 11.35 16.97
CA THR A 58 -4.48 10.37 16.77
C THR A 58 -5.61 10.56 17.76
N ARG A 59 -5.38 11.22 18.92
CA ARG A 59 -6.46 11.67 19.80
C ARG A 59 -7.40 12.67 19.15
N LYS A 60 -6.95 13.67 18.36
CA LYS A 60 -7.85 14.69 17.79
C LYS A 60 -8.73 14.06 16.70
N SER A 61 -8.15 13.26 15.79
CA SER A 61 -8.93 12.48 14.82
C SER A 61 -9.86 11.48 15.53
N ALA A 62 -9.37 10.73 16.53
CA ALA A 62 -10.23 9.83 17.30
C ALA A 62 -11.35 10.58 18.03
N GLU A 63 -11.07 11.68 18.73
CA GLU A 63 -12.02 12.45 19.58
C GLU A 63 -13.27 12.92 18.82
N TYR A 64 -13.19 13.11 17.51
CA TYR A 64 -14.32 13.52 16.66
C TYR A 64 -14.90 12.40 15.80
N THR A 65 -14.37 11.18 15.89
CA THR A 65 -14.87 10.03 15.13
C THR A 65 -16.04 9.32 15.82
N PRO A 66 -16.86 8.56 15.06
CA PRO A 66 -17.77 7.56 15.63
C PRO A 66 -17.08 6.64 16.65
N LEU A 67 -15.79 6.32 16.46
CA LEU A 67 -15.01 5.53 17.41
C LEU A 67 -14.83 6.20 18.78
N ALA A 68 -14.57 7.51 18.87
CA ALA A 68 -14.56 8.15 20.20
C ALA A 68 -15.94 8.18 20.84
N SER A 69 -17.00 8.36 20.06
CA SER A 69 -18.37 8.29 20.58
C SER A 69 -18.68 6.91 21.13
N HIS A 70 -18.25 5.86 20.42
CA HIS A 70 -18.37 4.47 20.86
C HIS A 70 -17.54 4.20 22.12
N ILE A 71 -16.24 4.53 22.12
CA ILE A 71 -15.36 4.39 23.29
C ILE A 71 -15.90 5.17 24.49
N SER A 72 -16.45 6.36 24.29
CA SER A 72 -17.02 7.18 25.37
C SER A 72 -18.33 6.59 25.92
N THR A 73 -19.09 5.89 25.09
CA THR A 73 -20.30 5.16 25.51
C THR A 73 -19.91 3.92 26.31
N ILE A 74 -19.01 3.09 25.78
CA ILE A 74 -18.41 1.95 26.51
C ILE A 74 -17.84 2.42 27.85
N LYS A 75 -17.02 3.48 27.87
CA LYS A 75 -16.44 4.00 29.13
C LYS A 75 -17.52 4.40 30.13
N ARG A 76 -18.61 5.04 29.69
CA ARG A 76 -19.75 5.42 30.53
C ARG A 76 -20.47 4.19 31.08
N ASP A 77 -20.72 3.19 30.24
CA ASP A 77 -21.43 1.95 30.62
C ASP A 77 -20.56 1.03 31.50
N HIS A 78 -19.24 1.03 31.30
CA HIS A 78 -18.26 0.25 32.07
C HIS A 78 -17.77 0.94 33.35
N THR A 79 -18.13 2.21 33.62
CA THR A 79 -17.85 2.87 34.92
C THR A 79 -18.47 2.12 36.11
N TRP A 80 -19.34 1.14 35.88
CA TRP A 80 -19.91 0.27 36.91
C TRP A 80 -19.15 -1.05 37.15
N GLN A 81 -18.30 -1.52 36.23
CA GLN A 81 -17.67 -2.86 36.31
C GLN A 81 -16.16 -2.86 36.62
N VAL A 82 -15.45 -1.75 36.42
CA VAL A 82 -13.99 -1.68 36.68
C VAL A 82 -13.64 -1.77 38.17
N ASN A 83 -14.56 -1.41 39.08
CA ASN A 83 -14.37 -1.60 40.52
C ASN A 83 -14.48 -3.08 40.97
N THR A 84 -15.03 -3.97 40.15
CA THR A 84 -15.25 -5.38 40.51
C THR A 84 -14.11 -6.28 40.01
N LEU A 85 -13.45 -5.95 38.90
CA LEU A 85 -12.35 -6.77 38.33
C LEU A 85 -11.01 -6.63 39.07
N LEU A 86 -10.73 -5.48 39.70
CA LEU A 86 -9.52 -5.25 40.49
C LEU A 86 -9.47 -6.08 41.80
N ILE A 87 -10.60 -6.63 42.24
CA ILE A 87 -10.70 -7.47 43.45
C ILE A 87 -10.37 -8.95 43.13
N ASN A 88 -10.61 -9.44 41.91
CA ASN A 88 -10.47 -10.87 41.58
C ASN A 88 -9.10 -11.27 41.00
N VAL A 89 -8.29 -10.33 40.48
CA VAL A 89 -6.94 -10.63 39.94
C VAL A 89 -5.90 -10.90 41.04
N LYS A 90 -6.19 -10.59 42.32
CA LYS A 90 -5.31 -10.95 43.44
C LYS A 90 -5.43 -12.42 43.90
N ALA A 91 -6.40 -13.18 43.40
CA ALA A 91 -6.68 -14.54 43.88
C ALA A 91 -6.06 -15.69 43.06
N SER A 92 -5.49 -15.45 41.87
CA SER A 92 -5.03 -16.54 40.97
C SER A 92 -3.51 -16.70 40.84
N LYS A 93 -2.68 -16.00 41.64
CA LYS A 93 -1.21 -16.14 41.63
C LYS A 93 -0.68 -17.25 42.55
N ALA A 94 -1.28 -18.45 42.50
CA ALA A 94 -0.73 -19.62 43.17
C ALA A 94 -0.76 -20.86 42.26
N GLY A 95 0.35 -21.08 41.57
CA GLY A 95 0.75 -22.42 41.11
C GLY A 95 0.74 -22.65 39.61
N ILE A 96 1.90 -22.48 38.95
CA ILE A 96 2.26 -23.27 37.77
C ILE A 96 3.75 -23.66 37.86
N SER A 97 3.99 -24.96 37.77
CA SER A 97 5.28 -25.65 37.86
C SER A 97 6.04 -25.70 36.51
N LYS A 98 7.37 -25.74 36.61
CA LYS A 98 8.36 -25.92 35.52
C LYS A 98 8.09 -27.11 34.60
N ALA A 99 8.34 -26.93 33.29
CA ALA A 99 8.67 -28.01 32.35
C ALA A 99 9.91 -27.65 31.51
N LYS A 100 10.67 -28.69 31.14
CA LYS A 100 12.09 -28.69 30.75
C LYS A 100 12.32 -28.63 29.23
N SER A 101 13.43 -27.96 28.88
CA SER A 101 14.49 -28.35 27.92
C SER A 101 14.15 -28.63 26.46
N ASN A 102 14.62 -27.70 25.62
CA ASN A 102 14.77 -27.73 24.17
C ASN A 102 15.57 -28.95 23.64
N LYS A 103 15.18 -29.41 22.45
CA LYS A 103 16.11 -29.93 21.43
C LYS A 103 16.08 -28.98 20.23
N PRO A 104 17.23 -28.63 19.63
CA PRO A 104 17.26 -27.83 18.41
C PRO A 104 16.79 -28.67 17.22
N LEU A 105 15.85 -28.14 16.44
CA LEU A 105 15.44 -28.71 15.17
C LEU A 105 16.57 -28.57 14.16
N ASP A 106 16.90 -29.71 13.56
CA ASP A 106 17.94 -29.93 12.56
C ASP A 106 17.74 -29.02 11.32
N LYS A 107 18.71 -28.13 11.08
CA LYS A 107 18.79 -27.28 9.89
C LYS A 107 19.58 -28.01 8.81
N SER A 108 18.99 -28.99 8.15
CA SER A 108 19.55 -29.51 6.90
C SER A 108 18.44 -29.93 5.94
N ASN A 109 18.51 -29.43 4.70
CA ASN A 109 17.68 -29.78 3.52
C ASN A 109 16.31 -29.12 3.31
N ARG A 110 16.15 -27.81 3.55
CA ARG A 110 15.21 -27.01 2.72
C ARG A 110 16.03 -26.22 1.72
N GLY A 111 15.99 -26.62 0.44
CA GLY A 111 16.57 -25.81 -0.63
C GLY A 111 15.97 -24.41 -0.56
N SER A 112 16.80 -23.37 -0.44
CA SER A 112 16.34 -22.00 -0.26
C SER A 112 15.29 -21.63 -1.31
N SER A 113 14.14 -21.10 -0.88
CA SER A 113 13.05 -20.63 -1.75
C SER A 113 13.38 -19.31 -2.47
N VAL A 114 14.44 -18.64 -2.03
CA VAL A 114 14.98 -17.38 -2.57
C VAL A 114 16.46 -17.58 -2.92
N TRP A 115 16.93 -17.00 -4.03
CA TRP A 115 18.36 -16.95 -4.37
C TRP A 115 18.77 -15.58 -4.90
N ALA A 116 20.06 -15.29 -4.79
CA ALA A 116 20.66 -14.10 -5.39
C ALA A 116 20.90 -14.32 -6.88
N GLN A 117 20.37 -13.43 -7.71
CA GLN A 117 20.52 -13.44 -9.17
C GLN A 117 21.28 -12.20 -9.63
N PRO A 118 22.30 -12.34 -10.49
CA PRO A 118 22.94 -11.19 -11.11
C PRO A 118 21.97 -10.36 -11.96
N VAL A 119 21.94 -9.05 -11.73
CA VAL A 119 21.17 -8.09 -12.51
C VAL A 119 21.72 -8.06 -13.93
N THR A 120 20.86 -8.31 -14.90
CA THR A 120 21.26 -8.27 -16.32
C THR A 120 20.99 -6.88 -16.89
N ILE A 121 22.05 -6.22 -17.37
CA ILE A 121 22.01 -4.87 -17.95
C ILE A 121 22.53 -4.92 -19.39
N VAL A 122 21.93 -4.14 -20.30
CA VAL A 122 22.43 -3.92 -21.66
C VAL A 122 23.09 -2.54 -21.75
N GLN A 123 24.32 -2.49 -22.26
CA GLN A 123 25.04 -1.22 -22.49
C GLN A 123 24.30 -0.37 -23.55
N GLY A 124 23.99 0.88 -23.21
CA GLY A 124 23.38 1.85 -24.15
C GLY A 124 21.91 2.21 -23.86
N ASP A 125 21.19 1.43 -23.05
CA ASP A 125 19.80 1.72 -22.65
C ASP A 125 19.74 2.79 -21.53
N ALA A 126 18.54 3.18 -21.09
CA ALA A 126 18.33 4.09 -19.95
C ALA A 126 19.13 3.70 -18.69
N VAL A 127 19.40 2.40 -18.52
CA VAL A 127 20.26 1.83 -17.46
C VAL A 127 21.75 2.14 -17.67
N GLY A 128 22.20 2.31 -18.92
CA GLY A 128 23.54 2.81 -19.24
C GLY A 128 23.77 4.25 -18.78
N LYS A 129 22.74 5.11 -18.87
CA LYS A 129 22.77 6.46 -18.26
C LYS A 129 22.84 6.38 -16.73
N ALA A 130 22.10 5.46 -16.10
CA ALA A 130 22.20 5.18 -14.66
C ALA A 130 23.60 4.69 -14.24
N TRP A 131 24.27 3.92 -15.10
CA TRP A 131 25.61 3.36 -14.86
C TRP A 131 26.76 4.35 -15.02
N MET A 132 26.66 5.33 -15.93
CA MET A 132 27.77 6.25 -16.27
C MET A 132 27.88 7.50 -15.37
N GLY A 133 27.03 7.62 -14.36
CA GLY A 133 27.01 8.74 -13.41
C GLY A 133 25.57 9.14 -13.17
N ALA A 134 25.11 9.17 -11.92
CA ALA A 134 24.94 10.49 -11.31
C ALA A 134 24.85 10.46 -9.77
N ASN A 135 25.38 9.47 -9.04
CA ASN A 135 25.19 9.53 -7.59
C ASN A 135 26.18 8.93 -6.59
N SER A 136 27.36 8.46 -6.98
CA SER A 136 28.39 8.00 -6.02
C SER A 136 27.86 7.06 -4.90
N GLY A 137 26.82 6.25 -5.18
CA GLY A 137 26.21 5.33 -4.20
C GLY A 137 25.03 5.85 -3.34
N HIS A 138 24.49 7.04 -3.60
CA HIS A 138 23.42 7.61 -2.75
C HIS A 138 22.00 7.39 -3.32
N SER A 139 20.95 7.67 -2.54
CA SER A 139 19.53 7.47 -2.92
C SER A 139 18.70 8.76 -2.79
N THR A 140 17.72 8.96 -3.68
CA THR A 140 16.67 10.01 -3.65
C THR A 140 15.53 9.73 -2.66
N LYS A 141 15.46 8.52 -2.09
CA LYS A 141 14.47 8.21 -1.06
C LYS A 141 14.85 9.01 0.19
N SER A 142 14.15 10.11 0.42
CA SER A 142 14.52 10.92 1.57
C SER A 142 14.14 10.23 2.87
N LYS A 143 14.88 10.57 3.92
CA LYS A 143 14.38 10.39 5.29
C LYS A 143 13.05 11.13 5.40
N VAL A 144 12.09 10.48 6.05
CA VAL A 144 10.80 11.07 6.34
C VAL A 144 11.06 12.27 7.26
N VAL A 145 10.90 13.48 6.72
CA VAL A 145 11.00 14.74 7.46
C VAL A 145 9.71 15.52 7.27
N SER A 146 9.36 16.33 8.27
CA SER A 146 8.17 17.18 8.24
C SER A 146 8.24 18.13 7.06
N CYS A 147 7.14 18.27 6.33
CA CYS A 147 7.04 19.26 5.26
C CYS A 147 6.89 20.67 5.89
N PRO A 148 7.75 21.64 5.54
CA PRO A 148 7.67 23.00 6.09
C PRO A 148 6.61 23.87 5.38
N SER A 149 5.96 23.36 4.34
CA SER A 149 4.98 24.13 3.56
C SER A 149 3.78 24.51 4.43
N PRO A 150 3.41 25.81 4.50
CA PRO A 150 2.26 26.25 5.30
C PRO A 150 0.96 25.55 4.91
N ILE A 151 0.70 25.34 3.61
CA ILE A 151 -0.54 24.69 3.17
C ILE A 151 -0.60 23.22 3.57
N TYR A 152 0.55 22.54 3.61
CA TYR A 152 0.61 21.17 4.11
C TYR A 152 0.33 21.15 5.62
N ALA A 153 0.93 22.06 6.40
CA ALA A 153 0.63 22.15 7.82
C ALA A 153 -0.84 22.51 8.10
N GLU A 154 -1.42 23.39 7.30
CA GLU A 154 -2.83 23.81 7.38
C GLU A 154 -3.78 22.64 7.12
N VAL A 155 -3.63 21.93 5.99
CA VAL A 155 -4.52 20.79 5.68
C VAL A 155 -4.36 19.66 6.70
N MET A 156 -3.16 19.49 7.25
CA MET A 156 -2.96 18.52 8.31
C MET A 156 -3.65 18.95 9.61
N ASP A 157 -3.62 20.23 10.00
CA ASP A 157 -4.36 20.70 11.18
C ASP A 157 -5.88 20.65 10.99
N GLU A 158 -6.36 20.97 9.78
CA GLU A 158 -7.77 20.92 9.35
C GLU A 158 -8.40 19.56 9.66
N PHE A 159 -7.69 18.47 9.36
CA PHE A 159 -8.14 17.10 9.60
C PHE A 159 -7.57 16.47 10.90
N GLY A 160 -6.91 17.27 11.74
CA GLY A 160 -6.32 16.82 13.01
C GLY A 160 -5.11 15.89 12.86
N LEU A 161 -4.48 15.89 11.69
CA LEU A 161 -3.35 15.06 11.29
C LEU A 161 -1.97 15.69 11.52
N THR A 162 -1.81 16.83 12.20
CA THR A 162 -0.47 17.47 12.31
C THR A 162 0.57 16.61 13.02
N GLY A 163 0.18 15.68 13.90
CA GLY A 163 1.12 14.67 14.42
C GLY A 163 1.60 13.68 13.35
N VAL A 164 0.71 13.33 12.42
CA VAL A 164 0.98 12.49 11.23
C VAL A 164 1.73 13.30 10.15
N ALA A 165 1.57 14.63 10.10
CA ALA A 165 2.25 15.52 9.16
C ALA A 165 3.78 15.45 9.24
N ASN A 166 4.31 15.15 10.43
CA ASN A 166 5.73 14.91 10.65
C ASN A 166 6.24 13.62 10.00
N TYR A 167 5.32 12.69 9.70
CA TYR A 167 5.61 11.40 9.12
C TYR A 167 4.68 11.14 7.93
N SER A 168 4.91 11.83 6.82
CA SER A 168 4.07 11.76 5.61
C SER A 168 3.80 10.35 5.08
N VAL A 169 4.67 9.38 5.39
CA VAL A 169 4.44 7.95 5.13
C VAL A 169 3.18 7.40 5.82
N LEU A 170 2.82 7.95 6.98
CA LEU A 170 1.70 7.52 7.81
C LEU A 170 0.35 8.13 7.42
N ILE A 171 0.32 9.07 6.47
CA ILE A 171 -0.94 9.56 5.88
C ILE A 171 -1.55 8.47 4.98
N SER A 172 -0.69 7.67 4.32
CA SER A 172 -1.10 6.59 3.42
C SER A 172 -2.10 5.62 4.05
N PRO A 173 -1.81 4.99 5.20
CA PRO A 173 -2.62 3.88 5.69
C PRO A 173 -3.98 4.39 6.20
N TRP A 174 -4.00 5.61 6.74
CA TRP A 174 -5.23 6.30 7.12
C TRP A 174 -6.13 6.54 5.90
N TRP A 175 -5.57 7.13 4.84
CA TRP A 175 -6.33 7.47 3.63
C TRP A 175 -6.75 6.23 2.83
N ILE A 176 -5.88 5.23 2.72
CA ILE A 176 -6.17 3.91 2.11
C ILE A 176 -7.34 3.26 2.82
N SER A 177 -7.30 3.19 4.16
CA SER A 177 -8.37 2.56 4.94
C SER A 177 -9.72 3.23 4.68
N LEU A 178 -9.77 4.57 4.72
CA LEU A 178 -11.02 5.29 4.45
C LEU A 178 -11.56 5.06 3.03
N LEU A 179 -10.69 4.91 2.03
CA LEU A 179 -11.10 4.56 0.67
C LEU A 179 -11.68 3.14 0.52
N MET A 180 -11.25 2.20 1.35
CA MET A 180 -11.73 0.82 1.28
C MET A 180 -13.20 0.73 1.71
N HIS A 181 -13.60 1.57 2.68
CA HIS A 181 -15.00 1.80 3.06
C HIS A 181 -15.78 0.50 3.33
N ASP A 182 -15.20 -0.34 4.19
CA ASP A 182 -15.76 -1.62 4.63
C ASP A 182 -16.92 -1.40 5.62
N PHE A 183 -16.89 -0.30 6.38
CA PHE A 183 -17.94 0.06 7.34
C PHE A 183 -18.29 1.56 7.29
N ASP A 184 -19.57 1.86 7.52
CA ASP A 184 -20.09 3.24 7.61
C ASP A 184 -20.11 3.77 9.06
N ASP A 185 -19.44 3.08 9.97
CA ASP A 185 -19.43 3.38 11.41
C ASP A 185 -18.02 3.32 12.00
N TRP A 186 -17.92 3.36 13.33
CA TRP A 186 -16.66 3.39 14.07
C TRP A 186 -15.69 2.26 13.73
N ARG A 187 -16.19 1.13 13.19
CA ARG A 187 -15.36 -0.01 12.83
C ARG A 187 -14.36 0.35 11.74
N GLN A 188 -14.71 1.24 10.81
CA GLN A 188 -13.79 1.74 9.79
C GLN A 188 -12.62 2.51 10.41
N ASP A 189 -12.92 3.40 11.37
CA ASP A 189 -11.89 4.13 12.11
C ASP A 189 -11.00 3.16 12.91
N HIS A 190 -11.58 2.09 13.46
CA HIS A 190 -10.81 1.05 14.14
C HIS A 190 -9.82 0.37 13.18
N LEU A 191 -10.26 -0.03 11.98
CA LEU A 191 -9.37 -0.60 10.96
C LEU A 191 -8.29 0.39 10.50
N ALA A 192 -8.64 1.66 10.27
CA ALA A 192 -7.66 2.71 9.97
C ALA A 192 -6.60 2.87 11.07
N ILE A 193 -7.02 2.78 12.34
CA ILE A 193 -6.10 2.81 13.48
C ILE A 193 -5.27 1.54 13.58
N LEU A 194 -5.80 0.36 13.22
CA LEU A 194 -5.01 -0.88 13.13
C LEU A 194 -3.91 -0.75 12.07
N ASP A 195 -4.23 -0.30 10.86
CA ASP A 195 -3.21 -0.09 9.82
C ASP A 195 -2.19 0.98 10.24
N TYR A 196 -2.64 2.07 10.88
CA TYR A 196 -1.73 3.07 11.44
C TYR A 196 -0.84 2.47 12.55
N ASN A 197 -1.42 1.66 13.43
CA ASN A 197 -0.71 0.93 14.48
C ASN A 197 0.33 -0.01 13.91
N PHE A 198 0.11 -0.62 12.73
CA PHE A 198 1.13 -1.45 12.11
C PHE A 198 2.42 -0.66 11.91
N PHE A 199 2.34 0.55 11.35
CA PHE A 199 3.51 1.40 11.12
C PHE A 199 4.06 2.05 12.39
N LEU A 200 3.23 2.29 13.40
CA LEU A 200 3.71 2.69 14.71
C LEU A 200 4.41 1.53 15.41
N GLU A 201 3.81 0.35 15.51
CA GLU A 201 4.35 -0.83 16.20
C GLU A 201 5.57 -1.41 15.50
N TYR A 202 5.66 -1.27 14.17
CA TYR A 202 6.91 -1.37 13.40
C TYR A 202 8.07 -0.58 14.03
N ASN A 203 7.74 0.50 14.77
CA ASN A 203 8.63 1.34 15.55
C ASN A 203 8.38 1.32 17.08
N LEU A 204 7.29 0.75 17.62
CA LEU A 204 6.97 0.73 19.07
C LEU A 204 7.76 -0.33 19.82
N ASP A 205 8.39 -1.29 19.14
CA ASP A 205 9.52 -2.05 19.72
C ASP A 205 10.62 -1.10 20.26
N GLN A 206 10.70 0.14 19.79
CA GLN A 206 11.61 1.16 20.32
C GLN A 206 11.00 2.04 21.43
N ALA A 207 9.70 1.90 21.70
CA ALA A 207 8.95 2.71 22.66
C ALA A 207 8.70 2.00 24.00
N THR A 208 9.61 1.13 24.44
CA THR A 208 9.79 0.65 25.83
C THR A 208 8.65 -0.14 26.50
N GLY A 209 9.06 -1.01 27.44
CA GLY A 209 8.21 -2.01 28.08
C GLY A 209 7.07 -1.45 28.93
N ALA A 210 6.12 -2.34 29.22
CA ALA A 210 4.78 -2.08 29.75
C ALA A 210 4.67 -1.24 31.05
N GLN A 211 5.79 -0.86 31.69
CA GLN A 211 5.80 0.00 32.87
C GLN A 211 5.90 1.50 32.57
N PHE A 212 6.25 1.91 31.34
CA PHE A 212 6.37 3.34 30.97
C PHE A 212 5.75 3.67 29.60
N LEU A 213 4.60 3.06 29.27
CA LEU A 213 3.85 3.52 28.11
C LEU A 213 3.49 5.01 28.30
N SER A 214 3.82 5.82 27.30
CA SER A 214 3.33 7.20 27.19
C SER A 214 1.79 7.20 27.23
N LEU A 215 1.18 8.35 27.50
CA LEU A 215 -0.28 8.45 27.51
C LEU A 215 -0.90 7.93 26.20
N LEU A 216 -0.24 8.23 25.07
CA LEU A 216 -0.59 7.68 23.77
C LEU A 216 -0.44 6.15 23.71
N GLY A 217 0.69 5.59 24.16
CA GLY A 217 0.89 4.13 24.15
C GLY A 217 -0.18 3.39 24.95
N LYS A 218 -0.72 4.03 26.01
CA LYS A 218 -1.87 3.52 26.76
C LYS A 218 -3.18 3.61 25.97
N ASP A 219 -3.40 4.69 25.24
CA ASP A 219 -4.60 4.86 24.41
C ASP A 219 -4.59 3.92 23.21
N MET A 220 -3.45 3.76 22.52
CA MET A 220 -3.31 2.79 21.41
C MET A 220 -3.52 1.36 21.91
N ALA A 221 -2.94 1.01 23.07
CA ALA A 221 -3.20 -0.29 23.71
C ALA A 221 -4.67 -0.47 24.09
N ALA A 222 -5.36 0.58 24.54
CA ALA A 222 -6.78 0.53 24.87
C ALA A 222 -7.68 0.38 23.64
N ILE A 223 -7.31 1.00 22.51
CA ILE A 223 -8.01 0.83 21.22
C ILE A 223 -7.75 -0.58 20.66
N TRP A 224 -6.52 -1.07 20.80
CA TRP A 224 -6.11 -2.42 20.41
C TRP A 224 -6.88 -3.51 21.17
N ASP A 225 -6.94 -3.36 22.50
CA ASP A 225 -7.61 -4.27 23.43
C ASP A 225 -9.06 -3.84 23.72
N MET A 226 -9.72 -3.18 22.75
CA MET A 226 -11.09 -2.73 22.95
C MET A 226 -12.00 -3.92 23.29
N PRO A 227 -12.80 -3.85 24.38
CA PRO A 227 -13.72 -4.93 24.72
C PRO A 227 -14.83 -5.02 23.67
N GLU A 228 -15.45 -6.19 23.55
CA GLU A 228 -16.67 -6.39 22.76
C GLU A 228 -16.52 -6.11 21.25
N LEU A 229 -15.30 -6.20 20.71
CA LEU A 229 -15.09 -6.24 19.25
C LEU A 229 -15.93 -7.37 18.63
N SER A 230 -16.54 -7.11 17.47
CA SER A 230 -17.19 -8.17 16.68
C SER A 230 -16.19 -9.26 16.31
N ASP A 231 -16.68 -10.49 16.06
CA ASP A 231 -15.83 -11.61 15.65
C ASP A 231 -14.97 -11.27 14.43
N GLU A 232 -15.56 -10.54 13.48
CA GLU A 232 -14.89 -10.00 12.29
C GLU A 232 -13.69 -9.10 12.66
N LEU A 233 -13.87 -8.10 13.52
CA LEU A 233 -12.79 -7.23 13.94
C LEU A 233 -11.74 -7.94 14.80
N GLN A 234 -12.15 -8.94 15.60
CA GLN A 234 -11.21 -9.79 16.33
C GLN A 234 -10.33 -10.60 15.37
N ILE A 235 -10.89 -11.10 14.26
CA ILE A 235 -10.14 -11.80 13.22
C ILE A 235 -9.21 -10.84 12.48
N CYS A 236 -9.68 -9.65 12.06
CA CYS A 236 -8.83 -8.64 11.42
C CYS A 236 -7.64 -8.25 12.30
N ARG A 237 -7.88 -7.97 13.59
CA ARG A 237 -6.81 -7.71 14.58
C ARG A 237 -5.84 -8.88 14.70
N SER A 238 -6.35 -10.12 14.73
CA SER A 238 -5.53 -11.33 14.80
C SER A 238 -4.66 -11.52 13.55
N HIS A 239 -5.21 -11.22 12.37
CA HIS A 239 -4.47 -11.25 11.11
C HIS A 239 -3.34 -10.21 11.08
N MET A 240 -3.61 -9.01 11.60
CA MET A 240 -2.58 -7.98 11.76
C MET A 240 -1.42 -8.47 12.65
N LEU A 241 -1.70 -9.14 13.79
CA LEU A 241 -0.64 -9.72 14.64
C LEU A 241 0.23 -10.74 13.89
N CYS A 242 -0.39 -11.59 13.07
CA CYS A 242 0.34 -12.54 12.24
C CYS A 242 1.24 -11.81 11.22
N SER A 243 0.73 -10.75 10.59
CA SER A 243 1.47 -9.93 9.64
C SER A 243 2.67 -9.26 10.30
N MET A 244 2.51 -8.74 11.51
CA MET A 244 3.61 -8.15 12.28
C MET A 244 4.71 -9.16 12.62
N ALA A 245 4.35 -10.38 13.00
CA ALA A 245 5.31 -11.46 13.21
C ALA A 245 6.07 -11.82 11.93
N PHE A 246 5.40 -11.81 10.78
CA PHE A 246 6.03 -11.98 9.47
C PHE A 246 7.03 -10.86 9.17
N PHE A 247 6.70 -9.59 9.43
CA PHE A 247 7.64 -8.49 9.21
C PHE A 247 8.87 -8.55 10.10
N ASP A 248 8.70 -8.96 11.36
CA ASP A 248 9.85 -9.18 12.23
C ASP A 248 10.81 -10.26 11.66
N LEU A 249 10.24 -11.33 11.12
CA LEU A 249 11.02 -12.34 10.41
C LEU A 249 11.68 -11.78 9.15
N LYS A 250 10.94 -11.02 8.32
CA LYS A 250 11.46 -10.35 7.12
C LYS A 250 12.65 -9.45 7.47
N ARG A 251 12.54 -8.60 8.49
CA ARG A 251 13.62 -7.72 8.96
C ARG A 251 14.85 -8.50 9.41
N ARG A 252 14.66 -9.62 10.13
CA ARG A 252 15.79 -10.48 10.52
C ARG A 252 16.49 -11.07 9.32
N HIS A 253 15.73 -11.54 8.32
CA HIS A 253 16.29 -12.02 7.07
C HIS A 253 17.04 -10.89 6.34
N GLU A 254 16.42 -9.73 6.13
CA GLU A 254 17.07 -8.56 5.52
C GLU A 254 18.34 -8.16 6.28
N SER A 255 18.31 -8.20 7.62
CA SER A 255 19.47 -7.91 8.46
C SER A 255 20.61 -8.91 8.30
N ASP A 256 20.32 -10.17 7.97
CA ASP A 256 21.34 -11.17 7.66
C ASP A 256 22.04 -10.86 6.32
N PHE A 257 21.42 -10.05 5.45
CA PHE A 257 21.97 -9.59 4.18
C PHE A 257 22.59 -8.18 4.23
N LEU A 258 22.29 -7.36 5.25
CA LEU A 258 22.75 -5.95 5.40
C LEU A 258 24.27 -5.74 5.31
N ASN A 259 25.08 -6.77 5.59
CA ASN A 259 26.55 -6.67 5.56
C ASN A 259 27.18 -7.22 4.28
N GLN A 260 26.38 -7.56 3.27
CA GLN A 260 26.87 -7.90 1.95
C GLN A 260 26.79 -6.64 1.09
N ASP A 261 27.94 -6.04 0.76
CA ASP A 261 27.98 -4.92 -0.18
C ASP A 261 27.37 -5.37 -1.52
N THR A 262 26.15 -4.92 -1.82
CA THR A 262 25.59 -5.05 -3.16
C THR A 262 25.98 -3.81 -3.96
N ASP A 263 26.65 -4.05 -5.08
CA ASP A 263 27.00 -3.04 -6.08
C ASP A 263 25.83 -2.79 -7.06
N GLY A 264 24.59 -3.08 -6.63
CA GLY A 264 23.42 -3.09 -7.50
C GLY A 264 23.49 -4.15 -8.60
N ARG A 265 24.40 -5.14 -8.51
CA ARG A 265 24.54 -6.21 -9.51
C ARG A 265 23.84 -7.49 -9.12
N THR A 266 23.19 -7.60 -7.97
CA THR A 266 22.45 -8.80 -7.59
C THR A 266 21.13 -8.46 -6.90
N VAL A 267 20.08 -9.22 -7.21
CA VAL A 267 18.74 -9.09 -6.63
C VAL A 267 18.25 -10.45 -6.11
N CYS A 268 17.36 -10.43 -5.13
CA CYS A 268 16.73 -11.64 -4.61
C CYS A 268 15.52 -12.04 -5.47
N ILE A 269 15.47 -13.30 -5.90
CA ILE A 269 14.37 -13.83 -6.73
C ILE A 269 13.76 -15.05 -6.05
N HIS A 270 12.43 -15.15 -6.13
CA HIS A 270 11.67 -16.29 -5.65
C HIS A 270 11.59 -17.41 -6.70
N LYS A 271 11.50 -18.67 -6.25
CA LYS A 271 11.45 -19.82 -7.19
C LYS A 271 10.09 -20.04 -7.81
N ASP A 272 9.08 -19.54 -7.12
CA ASP A 272 7.70 -19.82 -7.42
C ASP A 272 6.89 -18.53 -7.30
N ARG A 273 6.09 -18.28 -8.35
CA ARG A 273 5.19 -17.15 -8.50
C ARG A 273 4.17 -17.03 -7.39
N ASP A 274 3.59 -18.15 -6.96
CA ASP A 274 2.53 -18.16 -5.95
C ASP A 274 3.10 -17.95 -4.54
N ILE A 275 4.29 -18.51 -4.26
CA ILE A 275 5.02 -18.23 -3.01
C ILE A 275 5.39 -16.74 -2.93
N TRP A 276 5.86 -16.15 -4.03
CA TRP A 276 6.14 -14.72 -4.07
C TRP A 276 4.89 -13.86 -3.92
N ARG A 277 3.78 -14.21 -4.61
CA ARG A 277 2.50 -13.51 -4.45
C ARG A 277 2.10 -13.45 -2.99
N ASP A 278 2.11 -14.59 -2.32
CA ASP A 278 1.68 -14.68 -0.92
C ASP A 278 2.64 -13.90 0.00
N PHE A 279 3.95 -13.93 -0.27
CA PHE A 279 4.92 -13.09 0.42
C PHE A 279 4.63 -11.60 0.22
N LYS A 280 4.36 -11.17 -1.02
CA LYS A 280 4.17 -9.75 -1.34
C LYS A 280 2.80 -9.24 -0.92
N ALA A 281 1.77 -10.09 -0.92
CA ALA A 281 0.48 -9.81 -0.29
C ALA A 281 0.61 -9.55 1.22
N LEU A 282 1.53 -10.25 1.89
CA LEU A 282 1.90 -9.98 3.28
C LEU A 282 2.83 -8.76 3.44
N ASP A 283 3.31 -8.15 2.35
CA ASP A 283 4.24 -7.01 2.38
C ASP A 283 3.56 -5.66 2.01
N SER A 284 2.30 -5.68 1.59
CA SER A 284 1.62 -4.54 0.95
C SER A 284 0.87 -3.57 1.87
N ALA A 285 0.95 -3.77 3.19
CA ALA A 285 0.50 -2.86 4.25
C ALA A 285 -1.01 -2.63 4.44
N GLY A 286 -1.89 -3.27 3.67
CA GLY A 286 -3.36 -3.21 3.83
C GLY A 286 -3.95 -4.33 4.69
N TYR A 287 -3.32 -4.66 5.84
CA TYR A 287 -3.59 -5.92 6.56
C TYR A 287 -4.87 -5.93 7.38
N SER A 288 -5.33 -4.76 7.86
CA SER A 288 -6.53 -4.69 8.70
C SER A 288 -7.80 -5.05 7.93
N HIS A 289 -7.76 -4.94 6.60
CA HIS A 289 -8.88 -5.19 5.68
C HIS A 289 -8.85 -6.57 5.02
N TYR A 290 -8.07 -7.53 5.53
CA TYR A 290 -7.87 -8.83 4.87
C TYR A 290 -9.18 -9.55 4.51
N LEU A 291 -10.19 -9.48 5.38
CA LEU A 291 -11.48 -10.14 5.16
C LEU A 291 -12.31 -9.51 4.03
N SER A 292 -11.96 -8.29 3.63
CA SER A 292 -12.70 -7.48 2.66
C SER A 292 -12.24 -7.71 1.21
N TYR A 293 -11.13 -8.44 1.02
CA TYR A 293 -10.64 -8.81 -0.31
C TYR A 293 -11.41 -9.99 -0.90
N ALA A 294 -11.43 -10.08 -2.23
CA ALA A 294 -11.99 -11.22 -2.96
C ALA A 294 -11.36 -12.56 -2.53
N LEU A 295 -12.12 -13.64 -2.56
CA LEU A 295 -11.61 -14.94 -2.10
C LEU A 295 -10.58 -15.53 -3.07
N GLY A 296 -9.63 -16.29 -2.53
CA GLY A 296 -8.73 -17.13 -3.31
C GLY A 296 -7.57 -16.39 -3.97
N ALA A 297 -7.29 -16.70 -5.24
CA ALA A 297 -6.18 -16.07 -5.97
C ALA A 297 -6.43 -14.60 -6.31
N PRO A 298 -7.63 -14.17 -6.78
CA PRO A 298 -7.89 -12.77 -7.11
C PRO A 298 -7.62 -11.78 -5.98
N GLY A 299 -8.11 -12.03 -4.75
CA GLY A 299 -7.83 -11.11 -3.64
C GLY A 299 -6.38 -11.14 -3.18
N ARG A 300 -5.70 -12.29 -3.26
CA ARG A 300 -4.25 -12.35 -2.98
C ARG A 300 -3.43 -11.62 -4.04
N ASP A 301 -3.86 -11.64 -5.30
CA ASP A 301 -3.27 -10.83 -6.36
C ASP A 301 -3.49 -9.35 -6.05
N ASP A 302 -4.69 -8.92 -5.63
CA ASP A 302 -4.98 -7.53 -5.25
C ASP A 302 -4.11 -7.04 -4.09
N MET A 303 -4.00 -7.85 -3.04
CA MET A 303 -3.11 -7.56 -1.91
C MET A 303 -1.66 -7.43 -2.38
N MET A 304 -1.17 -8.33 -3.23
CA MET A 304 0.18 -8.24 -3.80
C MET A 304 0.35 -6.97 -4.64
N LEU A 305 -0.66 -6.63 -5.46
CA LEU A 305 -0.63 -5.50 -6.38
C LEU A 305 -0.44 -4.18 -5.66
N ALA A 306 -1.06 -3.99 -4.49
CA ALA A 306 -0.84 -2.80 -3.67
C ALA A 306 0.66 -2.61 -3.33
N GLY A 307 1.39 -3.70 -3.10
CA GLY A 307 2.85 -3.66 -2.93
C GLY A 307 3.60 -3.45 -4.25
N LEU A 308 3.21 -4.15 -5.33
CA LEU A 308 3.87 -4.05 -6.63
C LEU A 308 3.78 -2.64 -7.23
N VAL A 309 2.66 -1.94 -7.11
CA VAL A 309 2.53 -0.56 -7.62
C VAL A 309 3.47 0.39 -6.89
N ASN A 310 3.77 0.16 -5.61
CA ASN A 310 4.80 0.91 -4.89
C ASN A 310 6.21 0.60 -5.39
N ASP A 311 6.48 -0.67 -5.65
CA ASP A 311 7.79 -1.09 -6.10
C ASP A 311 8.18 -0.50 -7.47
N TRP A 312 7.24 -0.06 -8.30
CA TRP A 312 7.54 0.64 -9.56
C TRP A 312 8.25 1.97 -9.35
N ILE A 313 7.76 2.80 -8.42
CA ILE A 313 8.39 4.10 -8.11
C ILE A 313 9.67 3.96 -7.27
N ASP A 314 9.75 2.85 -6.54
CA ASP A 314 10.86 2.49 -5.66
C ASP A 314 11.92 1.63 -6.38
N LEU A 315 11.75 1.33 -7.68
CA LEU A 315 12.61 0.44 -8.44
C LEU A 315 14.11 0.77 -8.32
N GLY A 316 14.47 2.02 -8.59
CA GLY A 316 15.84 2.49 -8.41
C GLY A 316 16.26 2.57 -6.94
N PRO A 317 15.51 3.25 -6.05
CA PRO A 317 15.82 3.29 -4.63
C PRO A 317 16.07 1.93 -4.00
N ASP A 318 15.23 0.93 -4.27
CA ASP A 318 15.28 -0.39 -3.66
C ASP A 318 16.44 -1.23 -4.18
N LEU A 319 16.78 -1.09 -5.47
CA LEU A 319 18.02 -1.65 -6.03
C LEU A 319 19.26 -1.18 -5.27
N ARG A 320 19.26 0.08 -4.82
CA ARG A 320 20.39 0.71 -4.12
C ARG A 320 20.39 0.44 -2.61
N TYR A 321 19.22 0.30 -1.99
CA TYR A 321 19.08 -0.02 -0.57
C TYR A 321 19.09 -1.51 -0.26
N GLN A 322 19.35 -2.36 -1.27
CA GLN A 322 19.46 -3.80 -1.07
C GLN A 322 18.16 -4.39 -0.51
N GLN A 323 17.01 -3.79 -0.86
CA GLN A 323 15.73 -4.32 -0.42
C GLN A 323 15.54 -5.69 -1.06
N CYS A 324 15.22 -6.68 -0.23
CA CYS A 324 14.87 -7.99 -0.75
C CYS A 324 13.47 -7.93 -1.37
N ASN A 325 13.26 -8.74 -2.41
CA ASN A 325 11.93 -9.03 -2.97
C ASN A 325 11.20 -7.82 -3.59
N GLN A 326 11.94 -6.86 -4.13
CA GLN A 326 11.37 -5.84 -5.01
C GLN A 326 10.72 -6.53 -6.22
N SER A 327 9.45 -6.19 -6.44
CA SER A 327 8.52 -6.96 -7.25
C SER A 327 8.89 -6.99 -8.73
N VAL A 328 9.33 -5.85 -9.28
CA VAL A 328 9.73 -5.75 -10.69
C VAL A 328 10.93 -6.66 -10.97
N PHE A 329 11.94 -6.71 -10.08
CA PHE A 329 13.07 -7.62 -10.22
C PHE A 329 12.65 -9.08 -10.14
N VAL A 330 11.69 -9.43 -9.29
CA VAL A 330 11.18 -10.80 -9.25
C VAL A 330 10.49 -11.15 -10.56
N LEU A 331 9.59 -10.30 -11.04
CA LEU A 331 8.80 -10.52 -12.26
C LEU A 331 9.65 -10.50 -13.55
N THR A 332 10.72 -9.70 -13.60
CA THR A 332 11.68 -9.70 -14.72
C THR A 332 12.78 -10.74 -14.58
N ARG A 333 12.75 -11.54 -13.51
CA ARG A 333 13.80 -12.52 -13.17
C ARG A 333 15.19 -11.86 -13.09
N GLY A 334 15.25 -10.65 -12.53
CA GLY A 334 16.44 -9.83 -12.32
C GLY A 334 16.93 -9.09 -13.56
N SER A 335 16.12 -9.04 -14.62
CA SER A 335 16.48 -8.32 -15.84
C SER A 335 16.09 -6.84 -15.75
N LEU A 336 17.00 -5.97 -16.17
CA LEU A 336 16.75 -4.55 -16.43
C LEU A 336 16.79 -4.22 -17.92
N LYS A 337 16.68 -5.23 -18.80
CA LYS A 337 16.51 -5.00 -20.23
C LYS A 337 15.19 -4.29 -20.49
N MET A 338 15.17 -3.32 -21.39
CA MET A 338 13.96 -2.55 -21.68
C MET A 338 12.80 -3.47 -22.09
N HIS A 339 13.07 -4.45 -22.96
CA HIS A 339 12.07 -5.46 -23.35
C HIS A 339 11.41 -6.15 -22.15
N ASP A 340 12.19 -6.58 -21.17
CA ASP A 340 11.68 -7.33 -20.01
C ASP A 340 10.91 -6.40 -19.05
N LEU A 341 11.39 -5.16 -18.88
CA LEU A 341 10.69 -4.13 -18.10
C LEU A 341 9.35 -3.74 -18.74
N THR A 342 9.31 -3.59 -20.06
CA THR A 342 8.11 -3.31 -20.84
C THR A 342 7.09 -4.45 -20.70
N GLN A 343 7.52 -5.71 -20.83
CA GLN A 343 6.66 -6.88 -20.61
C GLN A 343 6.13 -6.97 -19.17
N CYS A 344 6.96 -6.61 -18.18
CA CYS A 344 6.56 -6.55 -16.78
C CYS A 344 5.53 -5.44 -16.53
N TYR A 345 5.73 -4.27 -17.15
CA TYR A 345 4.81 -3.14 -17.04
C TYR A 345 3.44 -3.47 -17.62
N GLU A 346 3.41 -3.99 -18.85
CA GLU A 346 2.20 -4.46 -19.52
C GLU A 346 1.38 -5.41 -18.63
N ARG A 347 2.01 -6.46 -18.11
CA ARG A 347 1.34 -7.44 -17.22
C ARG A 347 0.91 -6.83 -15.89
N THR A 348 1.65 -5.84 -15.37
CA THR A 348 1.20 -5.08 -14.20
C THR A 348 -0.12 -4.39 -14.52
N VAL A 349 -0.20 -3.67 -15.64
CA VAL A 349 -1.42 -2.97 -16.05
C VAL A 349 -2.57 -3.94 -16.31
N TRP A 350 -2.33 -5.13 -16.89
CA TRP A 350 -3.39 -6.12 -17.06
C TRP A 350 -3.98 -6.63 -15.74
N MET A 351 -3.11 -6.82 -14.73
CA MET A 351 -3.56 -7.17 -13.37
C MET A 351 -4.33 -6.03 -12.72
N LEU A 352 -3.91 -4.77 -12.92
CA LEU A 352 -4.66 -3.60 -12.48
C LEU A 352 -6.04 -3.52 -13.14
N ASN A 353 -6.13 -3.77 -14.45
CA ASN A 353 -7.40 -3.83 -15.17
C ASN A 353 -8.32 -4.93 -14.61
N ALA A 354 -7.76 -6.07 -14.18
CA ALA A 354 -8.52 -7.16 -13.57
C ALA A 354 -9.13 -6.79 -12.21
N SER A 355 -8.41 -6.00 -11.40
CA SER A 355 -8.96 -5.42 -10.16
C SER A 355 -10.02 -4.36 -10.46
N PHE A 356 -9.78 -3.52 -11.47
CA PHE A 356 -10.64 -2.37 -11.80
C PHE A 356 -11.97 -2.78 -12.48
N ASP A 357 -11.99 -3.84 -13.29
CA ASP A 357 -13.17 -4.32 -14.01
C ASP A 357 -14.14 -5.16 -13.14
N SER A 358 -13.79 -5.44 -11.88
CA SER A 358 -14.54 -6.36 -11.01
C SER A 358 -15.05 -5.70 -9.73
N GLU A 359 -16.38 -5.68 -9.58
CA GLU A 359 -17.03 -5.21 -8.35
C GLU A 359 -16.67 -6.06 -7.13
N GLU A 360 -16.47 -7.37 -7.31
CA GLU A 360 -16.03 -8.28 -6.24
C GLU A 360 -14.64 -7.91 -5.71
N ARG A 361 -13.78 -7.35 -6.58
CA ARG A 361 -12.41 -6.94 -6.24
C ARG A 361 -12.29 -5.45 -5.91
N ARG A 362 -13.41 -4.73 -5.79
CA ARG A 362 -13.43 -3.28 -5.57
C ARG A 362 -12.57 -2.85 -4.37
N VAL A 363 -12.65 -3.58 -3.27
CA VAL A 363 -11.85 -3.27 -2.07
C VAL A 363 -10.35 -3.41 -2.34
N GLY A 364 -9.95 -4.47 -3.05
CA GLY A 364 -8.58 -4.66 -3.49
C GLY A 364 -8.11 -3.56 -4.45
N CYS A 365 -8.96 -3.18 -5.41
CA CYS A 365 -8.72 -2.05 -6.29
C CYS A 365 -8.52 -0.74 -5.49
N ASN A 366 -9.36 -0.48 -4.49
CA ASN A 366 -9.24 0.71 -3.64
C ASN A 366 -7.94 0.72 -2.83
N GLY A 367 -7.48 -0.45 -2.35
CA GLY A 367 -6.18 -0.59 -1.68
C GLY A 367 -5.01 -0.22 -2.61
N ILE A 368 -5.05 -0.69 -3.85
CA ILE A 368 -4.05 -0.36 -4.88
C ILE A 368 -4.07 1.14 -5.21
N VAL A 369 -5.26 1.70 -5.42
CA VAL A 369 -5.47 3.10 -5.77
C VAL A 369 -5.03 4.02 -4.64
N GLY A 370 -5.37 3.69 -3.40
CA GLY A 370 -4.92 4.45 -2.24
C GLY A 370 -3.39 4.45 -2.09
N THR A 371 -2.73 3.34 -2.45
CA THR A 371 -1.27 3.29 -2.53
C THR A 371 -0.73 4.25 -3.60
N CYS A 372 -1.32 4.26 -4.80
CA CYS A 372 -0.91 5.18 -5.86
C CYS A 372 -1.09 6.66 -5.46
N VAL A 373 -2.20 7.01 -4.81
CA VAL A 373 -2.41 8.38 -4.33
C VAL A 373 -1.41 8.76 -3.24
N TRP A 374 -1.11 7.84 -2.33
CA TRP A 374 -0.06 8.07 -1.36
C TRP A 374 1.27 8.40 -2.04
N GLN A 375 1.66 7.68 -3.09
CA GLN A 375 2.86 7.97 -3.85
C GLN A 375 2.86 9.38 -4.41
N LEU A 376 1.77 9.78 -5.07
CA LEU A 376 1.61 11.10 -5.67
C LEU A 376 1.56 12.23 -4.63
N GLY A 377 1.17 11.91 -3.39
CA GLY A 377 1.02 12.86 -2.29
C GLY A 377 2.15 12.89 -1.26
N ASN A 378 3.07 11.91 -1.24
CA ASN A 378 4.14 11.86 -0.24
C ASN A 378 5.47 12.49 -0.69
N HIS A 379 6.07 13.29 0.18
CA HIS A 379 7.37 13.91 -0.09
C HIS A 379 8.53 12.90 -0.16
N ARG A 380 8.30 11.62 0.13
CA ARG A 380 9.35 10.60 0.23
C ARG A 380 10.03 10.36 -1.12
N HIS A 381 9.27 10.49 -2.21
CA HIS A 381 9.74 10.22 -3.57
C HIS A 381 9.67 11.48 -4.44
N ASP A 382 10.68 11.65 -5.30
CA ASP A 382 10.76 12.78 -6.23
C ASP A 382 10.18 12.39 -7.60
N LEU A 383 8.91 11.96 -7.60
CA LEU A 383 8.28 11.25 -8.73
C LEU A 383 8.31 12.05 -10.03
N TRP A 384 7.98 13.35 -9.97
CA TRP A 384 7.93 14.18 -11.15
C TRP A 384 9.31 14.43 -11.75
N ARG A 385 10.36 14.40 -10.95
CA ARG A 385 11.73 14.46 -11.44
C ARG A 385 12.20 13.14 -12.02
N TYR A 386 11.71 12.01 -11.53
CA TYR A 386 11.89 10.74 -12.24
C TYR A 386 11.19 10.79 -13.60
N TYR A 387 9.93 11.23 -13.62
CA TYR A 387 9.18 11.41 -14.87
C TYR A 387 9.92 12.32 -15.86
N SER A 388 10.42 13.48 -15.44
CA SER A 388 11.12 14.41 -16.33
C SER A 388 12.40 13.85 -16.96
N LEU A 389 12.95 12.75 -16.42
CA LEU A 389 14.15 12.10 -16.96
C LEU A 389 13.85 11.03 -18.01
N ALA A 390 12.61 10.54 -18.05
CA ALA A 390 12.24 9.36 -18.82
C ALA A 390 10.83 9.45 -19.42
N TYR A 391 10.24 10.65 -19.52
CA TYR A 391 8.89 10.86 -20.05
C TYR A 391 8.73 10.40 -21.50
N ASP A 392 9.84 10.31 -22.25
CA ASP A 392 9.93 9.73 -23.59
C ASP A 392 9.55 8.25 -23.62
N ASN A 393 9.76 7.51 -22.53
CA ASN A 393 9.40 6.10 -22.40
C ASN A 393 7.89 5.86 -22.34
N CYS A 394 7.07 6.91 -22.14
CA CYS A 394 5.62 6.80 -22.32
C CYS A 394 5.26 6.32 -23.74
N SER A 395 6.04 6.70 -24.75
CA SER A 395 5.82 6.25 -26.14
C SER A 395 6.00 4.74 -26.33
N VAL A 396 6.86 4.12 -25.51
CA VAL A 396 7.06 2.66 -25.48
C VAL A 396 5.84 1.98 -24.87
N ALA A 397 5.35 2.48 -23.73
CA ALA A 397 4.15 1.95 -23.08
C ALA A 397 2.90 2.06 -24.00
N GLN A 398 2.78 3.13 -24.77
CA GLN A 398 1.68 3.34 -25.72
C GLN A 398 1.67 2.37 -26.91
N GLN A 399 2.76 1.64 -27.15
CA GLN A 399 2.83 0.60 -28.19
C GLN A 399 2.37 -0.77 -27.69
N LEU A 400 2.04 -0.89 -26.40
CA LEU A 400 1.64 -2.15 -25.76
C LEU A 400 0.12 -2.30 -25.73
N ASP A 401 -0.33 -3.55 -25.65
CA ASP A 401 -1.76 -3.87 -25.56
C ASP A 401 -2.26 -3.74 -24.11
N LEU A 402 -2.18 -2.52 -23.55
CA LEU A 402 -2.40 -2.24 -22.12
C LEU A 402 -3.84 -2.41 -21.62
N TYR A 403 -4.79 -2.76 -22.48
CA TYR A 403 -6.21 -2.85 -22.13
C TYR A 403 -6.68 -4.28 -21.85
N GLU A 404 -5.80 -5.28 -21.94
CA GLU A 404 -6.16 -6.63 -21.56
C GLU A 404 -6.38 -6.79 -20.04
N ILE A 405 -7.16 -7.79 -19.67
CA ILE A 405 -7.47 -8.16 -18.29
C ILE A 405 -6.87 -9.54 -18.02
N ALA A 406 -6.05 -9.64 -16.98
CA ALA A 406 -5.37 -10.89 -16.64
C ALA A 406 -4.99 -10.96 -15.16
N ASN A 407 -5.08 -12.13 -14.53
CA ASN A 407 -4.53 -12.36 -13.20
C ASN A 407 -3.05 -12.74 -13.27
N LEU A 408 -2.37 -12.79 -12.12
CA LEU A 408 -0.94 -13.11 -12.07
C LEU A 408 -0.63 -14.46 -12.73
N ALA A 409 -1.51 -15.45 -12.53
CA ALA A 409 -1.35 -16.78 -13.10
C ALA A 409 -1.56 -16.86 -14.62
N ASP A 410 -2.30 -15.91 -15.18
CA ASP A 410 -2.49 -15.75 -16.62
C ASP A 410 -1.25 -15.10 -17.23
N CYS A 411 -0.69 -14.09 -16.54
CA CYS A 411 0.47 -13.32 -16.97
C CYS A 411 1.79 -14.12 -16.97
N TYR A 412 1.97 -15.04 -16.03
CA TYR A 412 3.24 -15.74 -15.79
C TYR A 412 3.04 -17.22 -15.48
N ALA A 413 3.96 -18.07 -15.95
CA ALA A 413 4.14 -19.42 -15.43
C ALA A 413 4.67 -19.40 -13.97
N SER A 414 4.68 -20.56 -13.31
CA SER A 414 5.13 -20.68 -11.91
C SER A 414 6.58 -20.21 -11.71
N ASP A 415 7.42 -20.32 -12.73
CA ASP A 415 8.83 -19.88 -12.75
C ASP A 415 9.02 -18.42 -13.22
N PHE A 416 7.94 -17.63 -13.25
CA PHE A 416 7.91 -16.26 -13.77
C PHE A 416 8.21 -16.13 -15.27
N THR A 417 8.17 -17.22 -16.05
CA THR A 417 8.23 -17.09 -17.51
C THR A 417 6.98 -16.35 -18.00
N PRO A 418 7.10 -15.20 -18.71
CA PRO A 418 5.96 -14.46 -19.24
C PRO A 418 5.14 -15.33 -20.18
N ARG A 419 3.81 -15.24 -20.08
CA ARG A 419 2.86 -15.91 -20.97
C ARG A 419 2.27 -14.92 -21.97
N THR A 420 1.92 -15.42 -23.15
CA THR A 420 1.12 -14.69 -24.13
C THR A 420 -0.35 -14.96 -23.86
N LEU A 421 -1.18 -13.92 -23.91
CA LEU A 421 -2.63 -14.07 -23.81
C LEU A 421 -3.19 -14.09 -25.24
N SER A 422 -3.79 -15.21 -25.64
CA SER A 422 -4.27 -15.38 -27.03
C SER A 422 -5.68 -14.86 -27.25
N ASP A 423 -6.50 -14.81 -26.19
CA ASP A 423 -7.92 -14.43 -26.23
C ASP A 423 -8.30 -13.65 -24.95
N ALA A 424 -7.48 -12.67 -24.55
CA ALA A 424 -7.75 -11.90 -23.34
C ALA A 424 -9.02 -11.04 -23.49
N LYS A 425 -9.81 -10.96 -22.41
CA LYS A 425 -10.84 -9.95 -22.29
C LYS A 425 -10.17 -8.58 -22.25
N VAL A 426 -10.74 -7.61 -22.98
CA VAL A 426 -10.29 -6.22 -22.95
C VAL A 426 -11.23 -5.39 -22.08
N ILE A 427 -10.67 -4.54 -21.24
CA ILE A 427 -11.43 -3.62 -20.40
C ILE A 427 -12.14 -2.56 -21.26
N SER A 428 -13.40 -2.27 -20.94
CA SER A 428 -14.12 -1.18 -21.58
C SER A 428 -13.82 0.13 -20.87
N ILE A 429 -13.31 1.12 -21.61
CA ILE A 429 -12.97 2.44 -21.07
C ILE A 429 -13.88 3.48 -21.70
N PRO A 430 -14.97 3.89 -21.04
CA PRO A 430 -15.81 4.96 -21.54
C PRO A 430 -15.01 6.27 -21.52
N ARG A 431 -14.88 6.93 -22.67
CA ARG A 431 -14.11 8.17 -22.83
C ARG A 431 -15.02 9.35 -23.15
N GLN A 432 -14.64 10.54 -22.67
CA GLN A 432 -15.30 11.80 -22.97
C GLN A 432 -14.26 12.92 -23.12
N ASP A 433 -14.56 13.90 -23.98
CA ASP A 433 -13.78 15.12 -24.10
C ASP A 433 -13.72 15.89 -22.77
N TYR A 434 -12.50 16.25 -22.37
CA TYR A 434 -12.19 17.10 -21.24
C TYR A 434 -11.43 18.33 -21.73
N SER A 435 -12.09 19.50 -21.64
CA SER A 435 -11.46 20.78 -21.94
C SER A 435 -10.49 21.18 -20.83
N CYS A 436 -9.21 21.30 -21.17
CA CYS A 436 -8.19 21.72 -20.23
C CYS A 436 -7.76 23.17 -20.48
N HIS A 437 -7.50 23.86 -19.38
CA HIS A 437 -6.97 25.21 -19.38
C HIS A 437 -6.03 25.36 -18.18
N VAL A 438 -4.73 25.46 -18.45
CA VAL A 438 -3.69 25.61 -17.43
C VAL A 438 -2.71 26.70 -17.82
N ARG A 439 -2.14 27.38 -16.82
CA ARG A 439 -1.12 28.41 -17.01
C ARG A 439 0.20 27.95 -16.42
N VAL A 440 1.26 27.95 -17.22
CA VAL A 440 2.64 27.58 -16.83
C VAL A 440 3.54 28.74 -17.21
N ASP A 441 4.32 29.28 -16.27
CA ASP A 441 5.21 30.44 -16.49
C ASP A 441 4.55 31.63 -17.21
N ASN A 442 3.31 31.94 -16.81
CA ASN A 442 2.44 32.95 -17.43
C ASN A 442 2.01 32.67 -18.88
N VAL A 443 2.37 31.54 -19.45
CA VAL A 443 1.88 31.06 -20.74
C VAL A 443 0.60 30.25 -20.54
N GLU A 444 -0.41 30.57 -21.34
CA GLU A 444 -1.72 29.92 -21.29
C GLU A 444 -1.75 28.72 -22.25
N HIS A 445 -2.05 27.53 -21.72
CA HIS A 445 -2.21 26.30 -22.49
C HIS A 445 -3.69 25.89 -22.46
N LYS A 446 -4.31 25.80 -23.64
CA LYS A 446 -5.72 25.43 -23.83
C LYS A 446 -5.82 24.27 -24.82
N GLY A 447 -6.69 23.32 -24.52
CA GLY A 447 -6.91 22.17 -25.39
C GLY A 447 -8.08 21.28 -24.95
N SER A 448 -8.23 20.14 -25.62
CA SER A 448 -9.12 19.05 -25.21
C SER A 448 -8.36 17.74 -25.22
N ILE A 449 -8.64 16.87 -24.26
CA ILE A 449 -8.12 15.50 -24.22
C ILE A 449 -9.26 14.53 -23.89
N MET A 450 -9.09 13.25 -24.25
CA MET A 450 -10.07 12.21 -23.94
C MET A 450 -9.72 11.54 -22.62
N LEU A 451 -10.55 11.74 -21.59
CA LEU A 451 -10.42 11.09 -20.29
C LEU A 451 -11.57 10.12 -20.03
N HIS A 452 -11.40 9.25 -19.06
CA HIS A 452 -12.44 8.36 -18.55
C HIS A 452 -13.67 9.18 -18.15
N THR A 453 -14.86 8.76 -18.59
CA THR A 453 -16.11 9.49 -18.34
C THR A 453 -16.36 9.72 -16.84
N THR A 454 -16.05 8.75 -15.99
CA THR A 454 -16.10 8.90 -14.51
C THR A 454 -15.24 10.08 -14.01
N VAL A 455 -14.03 10.27 -14.55
CA VAL A 455 -13.16 11.40 -14.18
C VAL A 455 -13.79 12.72 -14.61
N CYS A 456 -14.26 12.81 -15.86
CA CYS A 456 -14.94 14.01 -16.38
C CYS A 456 -16.17 14.37 -15.55
N ASN A 457 -17.00 13.37 -15.20
CA ASN A 457 -18.19 13.56 -14.39
C ASN A 457 -17.84 14.00 -12.96
N ALA A 458 -16.82 13.40 -12.35
CA ALA A 458 -16.37 13.77 -11.02
C ALA A 458 -15.87 15.22 -10.96
N VAL A 459 -15.14 15.69 -11.99
CA VAL A 459 -14.74 17.10 -12.05
C VAL A 459 -15.95 18.02 -12.24
N LYS A 460 -16.88 17.63 -13.13
CA LYS A 460 -18.10 18.41 -13.39
C LYS A 460 -19.00 18.52 -12.17
N SER A 461 -19.05 17.49 -11.32
CA SER A 461 -19.79 17.48 -10.06
C SER A 461 -18.99 18.01 -8.88
N GLU A 462 -17.80 18.59 -9.12
CA GLU A 462 -16.91 19.12 -8.09
C GLU A 462 -16.43 18.09 -7.05
N LEU A 463 -16.54 16.80 -7.37
CA LEU A 463 -16.07 15.68 -6.55
C LEU A 463 -14.54 15.57 -6.57
N ILE A 464 -13.93 15.83 -7.73
CA ILE A 464 -12.47 15.95 -7.88
C ILE A 464 -12.15 17.35 -8.41
N PRO A 465 -11.29 18.14 -7.74
CA PRO A 465 -10.91 19.46 -8.24
C PRO A 465 -10.20 19.36 -9.60
N ALA A 466 -10.50 20.30 -10.52
CA ALA A 466 -9.83 20.35 -11.82
C ALA A 466 -8.31 20.54 -11.71
N SER A 467 -7.82 21.16 -10.63
CA SER A 467 -6.40 21.29 -10.31
C SER A 467 -5.69 19.93 -10.17
N VAL A 468 -6.37 18.90 -9.66
CA VAL A 468 -5.85 17.53 -9.54
C VAL A 468 -5.58 16.95 -10.93
N ILE A 469 -6.53 17.11 -11.86
CA ILE A 469 -6.37 16.66 -13.26
C ILE A 469 -5.25 17.43 -13.96
N ASN A 470 -5.20 18.75 -13.76
CA ASN A 470 -4.15 19.58 -14.33
C ASN A 470 -2.77 19.09 -13.89
N TYR A 471 -2.59 18.89 -12.58
CA TYR A 471 -1.32 18.47 -12.01
C TYR A 471 -0.92 17.05 -12.44
N GLN A 472 -1.81 16.06 -12.34
CA GLN A 472 -1.46 14.65 -12.58
C GLN A 472 -1.46 14.24 -14.06
N ILE A 473 -2.25 14.89 -14.92
CA ILE A 473 -2.46 14.44 -16.29
C ILE A 473 -2.02 15.51 -17.31
N ILE A 474 -2.49 16.74 -17.15
CA ILE A 474 -2.24 17.79 -18.16
C ILE A 474 -0.77 18.22 -18.17
N LEU A 475 -0.18 18.51 -17.02
CA LEU A 475 1.23 18.93 -16.95
C LEU A 475 2.19 17.87 -17.51
N PRO A 476 2.09 16.57 -17.13
CA PRO A 476 2.89 15.51 -17.74
C PRO A 476 2.70 15.39 -19.25
N LEU A 477 1.48 15.62 -19.75
CA LEU A 477 1.18 15.62 -21.18
C LEU A 477 1.83 16.80 -21.91
N LEU A 478 1.80 18.01 -21.33
CA LEU A 478 2.44 19.19 -21.91
C LEU A 478 3.95 18.98 -22.08
N LEU A 479 4.62 18.42 -21.07
CA LEU A 479 6.04 18.06 -21.17
C LEU A 479 6.27 17.03 -22.28
N ARG A 480 5.48 15.94 -22.26
CA ARG A 480 5.63 14.85 -23.24
C ARG A 480 5.41 15.30 -24.68
N THR A 481 4.55 16.29 -24.89
CA THR A 481 4.25 16.84 -26.23
C THR A 481 5.15 18.02 -26.62
N GLY A 482 6.14 18.37 -25.79
CA GLY A 482 7.09 19.45 -26.06
C GLY A 482 6.47 20.85 -26.00
N GLN A 483 5.31 21.01 -25.36
CA GLN A 483 4.67 22.31 -25.18
C GLN A 483 5.28 23.12 -24.04
N ILE A 484 5.93 22.44 -23.09
CA ILE A 484 6.77 23.01 -22.04
C ILE A 484 8.08 22.20 -21.98
N ASP A 485 9.14 22.82 -21.51
CA ASP A 485 10.42 22.14 -21.26
C ASP A 485 10.48 21.53 -19.85
N GLU A 486 11.54 20.76 -19.57
CA GLU A 486 11.73 20.12 -18.25
C GLU A 486 11.87 21.14 -17.12
N ALA A 487 12.42 22.33 -17.40
CA ALA A 487 12.64 23.36 -16.39
C ALA A 487 11.31 23.98 -15.94
N ALA A 488 10.46 24.38 -16.89
CA ALA A 488 9.12 24.88 -16.64
C ALA A 488 8.25 23.83 -15.95
N PHE A 489 8.32 22.57 -16.40
CA PHE A 489 7.61 21.46 -15.78
C PHE A 489 8.01 21.26 -14.32
N LEU A 490 9.32 21.14 -14.03
CA LEU A 490 9.79 20.91 -12.66
C LEU A 490 9.52 22.11 -11.75
N SER A 491 9.70 23.33 -12.26
CA SER A 491 9.33 24.55 -11.55
C SER A 491 7.85 24.52 -11.15
N TYR A 492 6.95 24.21 -12.08
CA TYR A 492 5.53 24.08 -11.77
C TYR A 492 5.26 22.99 -10.72
N MET A 493 5.82 21.80 -10.92
CA MET A 493 5.60 20.68 -10.01
C MET A 493 6.07 20.98 -8.59
N ASP A 494 7.24 21.61 -8.42
CA ASP A 494 7.79 21.98 -7.12
C ASP A 494 6.93 23.06 -6.42
N HIS A 495 6.43 24.08 -7.15
CA HIS A 495 5.58 25.13 -6.58
C HIS A 495 4.16 24.66 -6.20
N HIS A 496 3.63 23.65 -6.91
CA HIS A 496 2.25 23.21 -6.75
C HIS A 496 2.09 21.91 -5.97
N TYR A 497 3.17 21.23 -5.62
CA TYR A 497 3.16 19.93 -4.95
C TYR A 497 2.25 19.89 -3.69
N CYS A 498 2.48 20.79 -2.73
CA CYS A 498 1.69 20.77 -1.48
C CYS A 498 0.24 21.22 -1.70
N ASN A 499 -0.02 22.06 -2.70
CA ASN A 499 -1.38 22.44 -3.08
C ASN A 499 -2.13 21.22 -3.64
N HIS A 500 -1.46 20.43 -4.48
CA HIS A 500 -2.01 19.20 -5.02
C HIS A 500 -2.38 18.20 -3.92
N VAL A 501 -1.49 18.00 -2.95
CA VAL A 501 -1.75 17.17 -1.76
C VAL A 501 -2.98 17.68 -1.00
N ALA A 502 -3.05 18.99 -0.76
CA ALA A 502 -4.17 19.59 -0.05
C ALA A 502 -5.50 19.41 -0.79
N ASP A 503 -5.52 19.58 -2.12
CA ASP A 503 -6.70 19.40 -2.95
C ASP A 503 -7.22 17.96 -2.89
N ILE A 504 -6.33 16.96 -2.97
CA ILE A 504 -6.71 15.55 -2.84
C ILE A 504 -7.29 15.28 -1.45
N MET A 505 -6.57 15.67 -0.39
CA MET A 505 -7.04 15.45 0.99
C MET A 505 -8.40 16.08 1.23
N ARG A 506 -8.57 17.36 0.86
CA ARG A 506 -9.83 18.08 1.03
C ARG A 506 -10.96 17.44 0.24
N SER A 507 -10.71 17.02 -1.01
CA SER A 507 -11.75 16.37 -1.83
C SER A 507 -12.22 15.05 -1.22
N GLY A 508 -11.31 14.19 -0.76
CA GLY A 508 -11.67 12.92 -0.11
C GLY A 508 -12.44 13.12 1.18
N HIS A 509 -12.01 14.06 2.03
CA HIS A 509 -12.69 14.37 3.29
C HIS A 509 -14.05 15.07 3.09
N ALA A 510 -14.17 15.99 2.12
CA ALA A 510 -15.41 16.71 1.86
C ALA A 510 -16.53 15.77 1.38
N ASP A 511 -16.18 14.73 0.62
CA ASP A 511 -17.12 13.72 0.16
C ASP A 511 -17.26 12.53 1.13
N GLY A 512 -16.44 12.49 2.19
CA GLY A 512 -16.44 11.39 3.15
C GLY A 512 -16.00 10.06 2.54
N PHE A 513 -15.12 10.09 1.53
CA PHE A 513 -14.61 8.92 0.84
C PHE A 513 -15.72 8.03 0.25
N SER A 514 -16.78 8.64 -0.28
CA SER A 514 -17.97 7.90 -0.69
C SER A 514 -17.68 6.87 -1.80
N HIS A 515 -18.64 5.97 -1.99
CA HIS A 515 -18.66 5.04 -3.13
C HIS A 515 -18.62 5.73 -4.51
N ALA A 516 -18.89 7.04 -4.62
CA ALA A 516 -18.71 7.77 -5.87
C ALA A 516 -17.27 8.30 -6.05
N TYR A 517 -16.60 8.64 -4.93
CA TYR A 517 -15.23 9.16 -4.93
C TYR A 517 -14.21 8.10 -5.30
N ALA A 518 -14.28 6.92 -4.65
CA ALA A 518 -13.29 5.87 -4.87
C ALA A 518 -13.16 5.43 -6.35
N PRO A 519 -14.26 5.17 -7.11
CA PRO A 519 -14.17 4.87 -8.53
C PRO A 519 -13.63 6.03 -9.39
N ALA A 520 -13.89 7.28 -9.00
CA ALA A 520 -13.38 8.45 -9.71
C ALA A 520 -11.86 8.59 -9.56
N ILE A 521 -11.35 8.40 -8.34
CA ILE A 521 -9.91 8.37 -8.08
C ILE A 521 -9.26 7.14 -8.73
N ALA A 522 -9.91 5.98 -8.69
CA ALA A 522 -9.43 4.78 -9.36
C ALA A 522 -9.25 5.02 -10.87
N ALA A 523 -10.27 5.61 -11.51
CA ALA A 523 -10.20 5.96 -12.92
C ALA A 523 -9.09 6.98 -13.20
N LEU A 524 -8.91 7.99 -12.35
CA LEU A 524 -7.81 8.95 -12.46
C LEU A 524 -6.43 8.28 -12.35
N VAL A 525 -6.24 7.36 -11.41
CA VAL A 525 -4.99 6.60 -11.27
C VAL A 525 -4.72 5.77 -12.53
N MET A 526 -5.75 5.12 -13.08
CA MET A 526 -5.62 4.36 -14.32
C MET A 526 -5.29 5.24 -15.54
N GLU A 527 -5.75 6.49 -15.57
CA GLU A 527 -5.30 7.50 -16.56
C GLU A 527 -3.82 7.85 -16.44
N GLY A 528 -3.13 7.47 -15.35
CA GLY A 528 -1.67 7.51 -15.25
C GLY A 528 -0.99 6.23 -15.76
N TRP A 529 -1.59 5.07 -15.51
CA TRP A 529 -1.04 3.77 -15.93
C TRP A 529 -1.15 3.53 -17.43
N TRP A 530 -2.33 3.74 -18.04
CA TRP A 530 -2.52 3.49 -19.48
C TRP A 530 -1.60 4.30 -20.41
N PRO A 531 -1.28 5.59 -20.16
CA PRO A 531 -0.34 6.31 -21.01
C PRO A 531 1.15 6.09 -20.66
N GLY A 532 1.47 5.28 -19.63
CA GLY A 532 2.84 4.95 -19.27
C GLY A 532 3.52 5.91 -18.28
N ILE A 533 2.79 6.75 -17.55
CA ILE A 533 3.41 7.71 -16.61
C ILE A 533 4.19 6.96 -15.53
N TYR A 534 3.61 5.92 -14.94
CA TYR A 534 4.29 5.10 -13.92
C TYR A 534 5.48 4.31 -14.49
N PHE A 535 5.43 3.92 -15.77
CA PHE A 535 6.59 3.30 -16.44
C PHE A 535 7.74 4.30 -16.53
N ALA A 536 7.48 5.50 -17.04
CA ALA A 536 8.46 6.58 -17.12
C ALA A 536 9.03 6.94 -15.74
N ILE A 537 8.19 7.02 -14.70
CA ILE A 537 8.64 7.24 -13.32
C ILE A 537 9.58 6.11 -12.86
N GLY A 538 9.20 4.85 -13.09
CA GLY A 538 10.03 3.70 -12.71
C GLY A 538 11.40 3.70 -13.40
N ILE A 539 11.43 3.95 -14.71
CA ILE A 539 12.68 4.10 -15.47
C ILE A 539 13.48 5.30 -14.98
N GLY A 540 12.84 6.44 -14.76
CA GLY A 540 13.47 7.65 -14.23
C GLY A 540 14.11 7.44 -12.85
N SER A 541 13.48 6.62 -12.00
CA SER A 541 14.01 6.25 -10.68
C SER A 541 15.33 5.47 -10.77
N LEU A 542 15.54 4.71 -11.86
CA LEU A 542 16.80 4.04 -12.17
C LEU A 542 17.87 5.05 -12.58
N ILE A 543 17.50 6.09 -13.37
CA ILE A 543 18.43 7.10 -13.90
C ILE A 543 18.99 8.02 -12.81
N LYS A 544 18.14 8.54 -11.92
CA LYS A 544 18.55 9.52 -10.91
C LYS A 544 18.27 9.04 -9.49
N ALA A 545 19.33 9.02 -8.70
CA ALA A 545 19.28 9.21 -7.27
C ALA A 545 19.99 10.54 -6.94
N GLN A 546 19.59 11.25 -5.89
CA GLN A 546 20.34 12.36 -5.29
C GLN A 546 20.25 12.20 -3.78
N PRO A 547 21.37 12.12 -3.03
CA PRO A 547 21.33 12.04 -1.58
C PRO A 547 20.56 13.22 -1.00
N ASP A 548 19.77 12.95 0.04
CA ASP A 548 19.39 13.94 1.05
C ASP A 548 18.72 15.21 0.50
N ARG A 549 17.94 15.07 -0.59
CA ARG A 549 17.05 16.14 -1.05
C ARG A 549 15.65 15.65 -1.36
N ILE A 550 14.72 15.83 -0.41
CA ILE A 550 13.29 15.92 -0.76
C ILE A 550 13.05 17.16 -1.63
N ALA A 551 11.89 17.21 -2.29
CA ALA A 551 11.40 18.43 -2.95
C ALA A 551 11.54 19.69 -2.06
N ASN A 552 11.45 19.56 -0.72
CA ASN A 552 11.57 20.68 0.22
C ASN A 552 13.01 21.06 0.62
N ASP A 553 14.04 20.26 0.35
CA ASP A 553 15.44 20.59 0.71
C ASP A 553 16.09 21.53 -0.31
N ARG A 554 15.29 22.08 -1.22
CA ARG A 554 15.77 22.85 -2.36
C ARG A 554 15.57 24.33 -2.05
N PRO A 555 16.68 25.10 -1.95
CA PRO A 555 16.56 26.54 -1.88
C PRO A 555 15.89 27.00 -3.17
N HIS A 556 14.85 27.79 -2.99
CA HIS A 556 13.99 28.38 -4.01
C HIS A 556 14.74 28.89 -5.24
#